data_AF-A0A1Q3HP62-F1
#
_entry.id   AF-A0A1Q3HP62-F1
#
_cell.length_a   1.000
_cell.length_b   1.000
_cell.length_c   1.000
_cell.angle_alpha   90.00
_cell.angle_beta   90.00
_cell.angle_gamma   90.00
#
_symmetry.space_group_name_H-M   'P 1'
#
loop_
_entity.id
_entity.type
_entity.pdbx_description
1 polymer ?
#
loop_
_entity_poly.entity_id
_entity_poly.type
_entity_poly.pdbx_seq_one_letter_code
_entity_poly.pdbx_strand_id
1 'polypeptide(L)'
;MRVGWGAGVVLALSLGACRCSQDAGAPDAGMLPPPSALACEGLITPEIRDALPGFTFKEERTCPTCGPLCTFRSAEQEQKEVTVSIAYDCHQLPDGQDVRGLLAPTLRAGGMEIPALGKAAARREPVPGMMQVVAWDDDTPCGVVITWLGKNRDRAPELARTTLFGLTRERLMQATPLPAIGGSTPDAGPDSDAGLP
;
A
#
# COMPACT_ATOMS: atom_id res chain seq x y z
N MET A 1 -18.12 43.62 -50.94
CA MET A 1 -17.77 43.90 -49.53
C MET A 1 -17.33 42.59 -48.88
N ARG A 2 -16.39 42.68 -47.93
CA ARG A 2 -15.45 41.64 -47.50
C ARG A 2 -16.05 40.58 -46.54
N VAL A 3 -15.21 39.56 -46.32
CA VAL A 3 -15.04 38.64 -45.16
C VAL A 3 -15.83 37.33 -45.28
N GLY A 4 -15.24 36.13 -45.16
CA GLY A 4 -13.87 35.74 -44.86
C GLY A 4 -13.76 34.21 -44.75
N TRP A 5 -12.57 33.71 -45.10
CA TRP A 5 -12.09 32.34 -44.94
C TRP A 5 -11.96 31.92 -43.46
N GLY A 6 -12.03 30.60 -43.21
CA GLY A 6 -11.51 29.95 -42.00
C GLY A 6 -12.26 28.64 -41.72
N ALA A 7 -11.77 27.48 -42.15
CA ALA A 7 -10.72 26.67 -41.53
C ALA A 7 -11.24 25.72 -40.42
N GLY A 8 -10.99 24.42 -40.61
CA GLY A 8 -10.70 23.51 -39.51
C GLY A 8 -11.82 22.58 -39.04
N VAL A 9 -11.97 21.44 -39.72
CA VAL A 9 -12.51 20.23 -39.08
C VAL A 9 -11.43 19.66 -38.18
N VAL A 10 -11.63 19.69 -36.86
CA VAL A 10 -10.86 18.90 -35.90
C VAL A 10 -11.84 18.17 -34.99
N LEU A 11 -12.07 16.90 -35.31
CA LEU A 11 -12.67 15.92 -34.40
C LEU A 11 -11.67 15.67 -33.26
N ALA A 12 -11.84 16.38 -32.15
CA ALA A 12 -11.15 16.05 -30.91
C ALA A 12 -11.98 15.01 -30.15
N LEU A 13 -11.57 13.74 -30.28
CA LEU A 13 -11.90 12.68 -29.33
C LEU A 13 -11.23 13.02 -27.99
N SER A 14 -11.99 13.58 -27.05
CA SER A 14 -11.60 13.59 -25.64
C SER A 14 -12.53 12.67 -24.83
N LEU A 15 -11.89 11.58 -24.42
CA LEU A 15 -12.25 10.56 -23.43
C LEU A 15 -13.35 10.94 -22.44
N GLY A 16 -14.28 9.99 -22.30
CA GLY A 16 -15.36 10.00 -21.34
C GLY A 16 -14.90 10.33 -19.93
N ALA A 17 -15.59 11.29 -19.35
CA ALA A 17 -15.56 11.57 -17.93
C ALA A 17 -15.86 10.28 -17.14
N CYS A 18 -14.87 9.76 -16.42
CA CYS A 18 -15.12 8.96 -15.22
C CYS A 18 -15.92 9.84 -14.26
N ARG A 19 -17.24 9.66 -14.25
CA ARG A 19 -18.11 10.27 -13.25
C ARG A 19 -17.92 9.48 -11.95
N CYS A 20 -16.94 9.88 -11.16
CA CYS A 20 -16.95 9.54 -9.74
C CYS A 20 -18.17 10.24 -9.12
N SER A 21 -19.11 9.43 -8.63
CA SER A 21 -20.25 9.92 -7.87
C SER A 21 -19.74 10.70 -6.67
N GLN A 22 -19.97 12.02 -6.67
CA GLN A 22 -19.82 12.85 -5.48
C GLN A 22 -21.00 12.52 -4.56
N ASP A 23 -20.81 11.59 -3.63
CA ASP A 23 -21.68 11.52 -2.47
C ASP A 23 -21.36 12.68 -1.54
N ALA A 24 -22.35 13.55 -1.37
CA ALA A 24 -22.30 14.73 -0.53
C ALA A 24 -22.52 14.32 0.94
N GLY A 25 -21.47 14.41 1.76
CA GLY A 25 -21.64 14.22 3.20
C GLY A 25 -20.36 14.06 4.03
N ALA A 26 -19.49 15.07 4.07
CA ALA A 26 -18.63 15.46 5.20
C ALA A 26 -17.47 16.36 4.70
N PRO A 27 -17.09 17.44 5.41
CA PRO A 27 -15.96 18.27 5.01
C PRO A 27 -14.61 17.60 5.34
N ASP A 28 -13.65 17.72 4.42
CA ASP A 28 -12.19 17.67 4.62
C ASP A 28 -11.48 16.37 5.08
N ALA A 29 -11.95 15.19 4.67
CA ALA A 29 -11.07 14.00 4.65
C ALA A 29 -10.54 13.80 3.23
N GLY A 30 -9.43 14.47 2.89
CA GLY A 30 -8.80 14.42 1.56
C GLY A 30 -8.71 13.01 0.95
N MET A 31 -8.62 12.93 -0.38
CA MET A 31 -8.54 11.67 -1.11
C MET A 31 -7.33 10.86 -0.64
N LEU A 32 -7.53 9.59 -0.27
CA LEU A 32 -6.44 8.70 0.11
C LEU A 32 -5.44 8.59 -1.05
N PRO A 33 -4.12 8.56 -0.76
CA PRO A 33 -3.11 8.37 -1.79
C PRO A 33 -3.33 7.01 -2.47
N PRO A 34 -2.97 6.89 -3.76
CA PRO A 34 -3.01 5.60 -4.43
C PRO A 34 -2.05 4.61 -3.73
N PRO A 35 -2.33 3.30 -3.74
CA PRO A 35 -1.52 2.31 -3.03
C PRO A 35 -0.04 2.34 -3.41
N SER A 36 0.25 2.60 -4.68
CA SER A 36 1.61 2.72 -5.23
C SER A 36 2.41 3.92 -4.69
N ALA A 37 1.75 4.88 -4.05
CA ALA A 37 2.39 6.05 -3.45
C ALA A 37 2.66 5.86 -1.94
N LEU A 38 2.20 4.76 -1.35
CA LEU A 38 2.46 4.44 0.06
C LEU A 38 3.88 3.88 0.22
N ALA A 39 4.53 4.21 1.34
CA ALA A 39 5.81 3.65 1.74
C ALA A 39 5.73 3.00 3.12
N CYS A 40 6.49 1.93 3.31
CA CYS A 40 6.55 1.19 4.56
C CYS A 40 6.99 2.05 5.73
N GLU A 41 7.86 3.04 5.51
CA GLU A 41 8.35 3.90 6.59
C GLU A 41 7.23 4.67 7.29
N GLY A 42 6.19 5.07 6.55
CA GLY A 42 5.01 5.72 7.13
C GLY A 42 3.96 4.77 7.69
N LEU A 43 3.95 3.51 7.23
CA LEU A 43 2.98 2.50 7.66
C LEU A 43 3.47 1.65 8.85
N ILE A 44 4.79 1.51 9.02
CA ILE A 44 5.38 0.77 10.15
C ILE A 44 5.34 1.68 11.39
N THR A 45 4.35 1.43 12.23
CA THR A 45 4.20 2.14 13.51
C THR A 45 5.23 1.66 14.55
N PRO A 46 5.48 2.44 15.61
CA PRO A 46 6.35 2.02 16.71
C PRO A 46 5.93 0.68 17.32
N GLU A 47 4.63 0.43 17.45
CA GLU A 47 4.09 -0.80 18.02
C GLU A 47 4.43 -2.03 17.15
N ILE A 48 4.48 -1.87 15.82
CA ILE A 48 4.92 -2.92 14.90
C ILE A 48 6.43 -3.20 15.08
N ARG A 49 7.23 -2.14 15.27
CA ARG A 49 8.68 -2.29 15.53
C ARG A 49 8.93 -2.98 16.87
N ASP A 50 8.19 -2.61 17.90
CA ASP A 50 8.29 -3.19 19.24
C ASP A 50 7.81 -4.64 19.27
N ALA A 51 6.86 -5.02 18.40
CA ALA A 51 6.42 -6.41 18.24
C ALA A 51 7.49 -7.30 17.57
N LEU A 52 8.43 -6.70 16.83
CA LEU A 52 9.51 -7.35 16.08
C LEU A 52 10.91 -6.90 16.56
N PRO A 53 11.25 -7.08 17.84
CA PRO A 53 12.55 -6.64 18.37
C PRO A 53 13.69 -7.41 17.70
N GLY A 54 14.76 -6.70 17.36
CA GLY A 54 15.93 -7.30 16.71
C GLY A 54 15.73 -7.66 15.23
N PHE A 55 14.61 -7.27 14.61
CA PHE A 55 14.42 -7.41 13.17
C PHE A 55 14.96 -6.18 12.42
N THR A 56 15.62 -6.45 11.30
CA THR A 56 15.97 -5.43 10.30
C THR A 56 14.85 -5.33 9.29
N PHE A 57 14.49 -4.11 8.92
CA PHE A 57 13.40 -3.82 7.99
C PHE A 57 13.97 -3.43 6.61
N LYS A 58 13.28 -3.89 5.56
CA LYS A 58 13.51 -3.50 4.18
C LYS A 58 12.18 -3.40 3.43
N GLU A 59 11.97 -2.30 2.72
CA GLU A 59 10.90 -2.21 1.74
C GLU A 59 11.27 -3.02 0.50
N GLU A 60 10.44 -3.98 0.14
CA GLU A 60 10.53 -4.74 -1.11
C GLU A 60 9.39 -4.32 -2.04
N ARG A 61 9.65 -4.37 -3.35
CA ARG A 61 8.75 -4.09 -4.49
C ARG A 61 7.36 -3.51 -4.13
N THR A 62 7.14 -2.25 -4.49
CA THR A 62 5.78 -1.70 -4.62
C THR A 62 5.10 -2.33 -5.83
N CYS A 63 3.88 -2.85 -5.66
CA CYS A 63 3.08 -3.27 -6.81
C CYS A 63 2.12 -2.15 -7.23
N PRO A 64 1.74 -2.01 -8.51
CA PRO A 64 0.95 -0.86 -8.95
C PRO A 64 -0.47 -0.85 -8.35
N THR A 65 -0.98 -2.04 -8.05
CA THR A 65 -2.36 -2.26 -7.56
C THR A 65 -2.41 -2.57 -6.07
N CYS A 66 -1.26 -2.66 -5.39
CA CYS A 66 -1.16 -2.99 -3.99
C CYS A 66 -0.12 -2.08 -3.32
N GLY A 67 -0.21 -1.90 -2.01
CA GLY A 67 0.74 -1.09 -1.26
C GLY A 67 2.14 -1.72 -1.19
N PRO A 68 3.05 -1.11 -0.42
CA PRO A 68 4.42 -1.58 -0.30
C PRO A 68 4.48 -2.92 0.44
N LEU A 69 5.51 -3.73 0.13
CA LEU A 69 5.80 -4.97 0.85
C LEU A 69 6.90 -4.72 1.88
N CYS A 70 6.53 -4.69 3.15
CA CYS A 70 7.48 -4.46 4.23
C CYS A 70 8.05 -5.78 4.72
N THR A 71 9.33 -6.05 4.46
CA THR A 71 9.98 -7.29 4.85
C THR A 71 10.90 -7.06 6.04
N PHE A 72 10.73 -7.88 7.07
CA PHE A 72 11.50 -7.90 8.29
C PHE A 72 12.29 -9.21 8.35
N ARG A 73 13.60 -9.11 8.58
CA ARG A 73 14.49 -10.26 8.76
C ARG A 73 15.15 -10.17 10.12
N SER A 74 15.11 -11.25 10.89
CA SER A 74 15.76 -11.24 12.19
C SER A 74 17.27 -11.06 12.04
N ALA A 75 17.84 -10.14 12.81
CA ALA A 75 19.29 -9.97 12.92
C ALA A 75 19.91 -10.88 13.97
N GLU A 76 19.10 -11.53 14.81
CA GLU A 76 19.56 -12.43 15.86
C GLU A 76 19.99 -13.77 15.27
N GLN A 77 21.13 -14.30 15.73
CA GLN A 77 21.66 -15.57 15.22
C GLN A 77 20.71 -16.75 15.43
N GLU A 78 19.96 -16.77 16.54
CA GLU A 78 19.02 -17.86 16.88
C GLU A 78 17.75 -17.86 16.02
N GLN A 79 17.47 -16.74 15.35
CA GLN A 79 16.27 -16.49 14.56
C GLN A 79 16.60 -16.09 13.10
N LYS A 80 17.82 -16.33 12.63
CA LYS A 80 18.31 -15.88 11.32
C LYS A 80 17.48 -16.34 10.11
N GLU A 81 16.72 -17.42 10.27
CA GLU A 81 15.81 -17.96 9.25
C GLU A 81 14.39 -17.37 9.32
N VAL A 82 14.09 -16.55 10.35
CA VAL A 82 12.78 -15.93 10.53
C VAL A 82 12.66 -14.71 9.65
N THR A 83 11.68 -14.75 8.75
CA THR A 83 11.29 -13.62 7.90
C THR A 83 9.82 -13.34 8.10
N VAL A 84 9.49 -12.07 8.29
CA VAL A 84 8.11 -11.60 8.39
C VAL A 84 7.89 -10.58 7.29
N SER A 85 6.80 -10.69 6.55
CA SER A 85 6.40 -9.65 5.60
C SER A 85 5.01 -9.13 5.91
N ILE A 86 4.84 -7.83 5.73
CA ILE A 86 3.59 -7.10 5.89
C ILE A 86 3.31 -6.45 4.53
N ALA A 87 2.26 -6.90 3.85
CA ALA A 87 1.79 -6.30 2.61
C ALA A 87 0.48 -5.58 2.86
N TYR A 88 0.33 -4.40 2.26
CA TYR A 88 -0.91 -3.64 2.27
C TYR A 88 -1.67 -3.93 0.97
N ASP A 89 -2.77 -4.65 1.07
CA ASP A 89 -3.55 -5.10 -0.08
C ASP A 89 -4.75 -4.18 -0.32
N CYS A 90 -4.55 -3.16 -1.15
CA CYS A 90 -5.51 -2.08 -1.38
C CYS A 90 -6.48 -2.35 -2.55
N HIS A 91 -6.95 -3.58 -2.69
CA HIS A 91 -7.93 -3.91 -3.72
C HIS A 91 -9.20 -3.07 -3.55
N GLN A 92 -9.62 -2.39 -4.63
CA GLN A 92 -10.94 -1.75 -4.67
C GLN A 92 -12.01 -2.84 -4.57
N LEU A 93 -12.70 -2.85 -3.44
CA LEU A 93 -13.92 -3.60 -3.25
C LEU A 93 -14.97 -3.10 -4.24
N PRO A 94 -15.53 -3.96 -5.11
CA PRO A 94 -16.69 -3.58 -5.90
C PRO A 94 -17.83 -3.17 -4.98
N ASP A 95 -18.58 -2.14 -5.34
CA ASP A 95 -19.69 -1.62 -4.54
C ASP A 95 -20.62 -2.75 -4.08
N GLY A 96 -20.81 -2.86 -2.75
CA GLY A 96 -21.69 -3.86 -2.13
C GLY A 96 -21.10 -5.26 -1.92
N GLN A 97 -19.81 -5.51 -2.17
CA GLN A 97 -19.18 -6.76 -1.72
C GLN A 97 -18.90 -6.76 -0.22
N ASP A 98 -19.29 -7.85 0.43
CA ASP A 98 -18.93 -8.15 1.82
C ASP A 98 -17.42 -8.41 1.90
N VAL A 99 -16.73 -7.78 2.85
CA VAL A 99 -15.31 -8.02 3.17
C VAL A 99 -15.04 -9.51 3.41
N ARG A 100 -16.04 -10.27 3.85
CA ARG A 100 -15.95 -11.73 3.97
C ARG A 100 -15.64 -12.43 2.63
N GLY A 101 -16.08 -11.86 1.51
CA GLY A 101 -15.74 -12.30 0.16
C GLY A 101 -14.23 -12.21 -0.14
N LEU A 102 -13.54 -11.24 0.46
CA LEU A 102 -12.08 -11.10 0.35
C LEU A 102 -11.31 -12.18 1.11
N LEU A 103 -11.92 -12.77 2.13
CA LEU A 103 -11.34 -13.91 2.85
C LEU A 103 -11.53 -15.23 2.10
N ALA A 104 -12.48 -15.29 1.15
CA ALA A 104 -12.84 -16.52 0.45
C ALA A 104 -11.66 -17.22 -0.25
N PRO A 105 -10.67 -16.54 -0.88
CA PRO A 105 -9.48 -17.19 -1.42
C PRO A 105 -8.66 -17.91 -0.33
N THR A 106 -8.44 -17.25 0.82
CA THR A 106 -7.69 -17.82 1.96
C THR A 106 -8.43 -19.01 2.55
N LEU A 107 -9.74 -18.89 2.75
CA LEU A 107 -10.58 -19.96 3.30
C LEU A 107 -10.65 -21.17 2.36
N ARG A 108 -10.83 -20.94 1.05
CA ARG A 108 -10.82 -22.02 0.04
C ARG A 108 -9.48 -22.75 -0.05
N ALA A 109 -8.38 -22.08 0.30
CA ALA A 109 -7.04 -22.67 0.35
C ALA A 109 -6.73 -23.41 1.66
N GLY A 110 -7.75 -23.76 2.46
CA GLY A 110 -7.63 -24.47 3.73
C GLY A 110 -7.35 -23.55 4.93
N GLY A 111 -7.51 -22.24 4.77
CA GLY A 111 -7.44 -21.29 5.87
C GLY A 111 -8.66 -21.34 6.79
N MET A 112 -8.53 -20.75 7.97
CA MET A 112 -9.59 -20.65 8.97
C MET A 112 -9.81 -19.19 9.34
N GLU A 113 -11.06 -18.79 9.57
CA GLU A 113 -11.37 -17.45 10.10
C GLU A 113 -10.70 -17.25 11.48
N ILE A 114 -10.33 -16.00 11.81
CA ILE A 114 -9.78 -15.61 13.11
C ILE A 114 -10.85 -14.76 13.81
N PRO A 115 -11.71 -15.37 14.66
CA PRO A 115 -12.87 -14.66 15.23
C PRO A 115 -12.49 -13.42 16.04
N ALA A 116 -11.34 -13.44 16.70
CA ALA A 116 -10.86 -12.33 17.53
C ALA A 116 -10.52 -11.06 16.74
N LEU A 117 -10.34 -11.16 15.41
CA LEU A 117 -10.07 -10.03 14.52
C LEU A 117 -11.28 -9.64 13.67
N GLY A 118 -12.40 -10.37 13.80
CA GLY A 118 -13.63 -10.14 13.03
C GLY A 118 -13.48 -10.51 11.55
N LYS A 119 -12.73 -9.72 10.78
CA LYS A 119 -12.56 -9.82 9.33
C LYS A 119 -11.16 -10.29 8.96
N ALA A 120 -10.81 -11.49 9.42
CA ALA A 120 -9.51 -12.08 9.15
C ALA A 120 -9.57 -13.59 8.97
N ALA A 121 -8.63 -14.12 8.20
CA ALA A 121 -8.40 -15.55 8.03
C ALA A 121 -6.91 -15.89 8.06
N ALA A 122 -6.56 -16.99 8.70
CA ALA A 122 -5.21 -17.54 8.73
C ALA A 122 -5.14 -18.81 7.88
N ARG A 123 -4.15 -18.88 6.99
CA ARG A 123 -3.73 -20.11 6.35
C ARG A 123 -2.48 -20.62 7.08
N ARG A 124 -2.63 -21.78 7.73
CA ARG A 124 -1.51 -22.50 8.34
C ARG A 124 -0.79 -23.32 7.28
N GLU A 125 0.53 -23.24 7.27
CA GLU A 125 1.39 -24.04 6.40
C GLU A 125 1.03 -23.99 4.90
N PRO A 126 0.85 -22.82 4.29
CA PRO A 126 0.82 -22.73 2.83
C PRO A 126 2.11 -23.29 2.20
N VAL A 127 3.22 -23.18 2.95
CA VAL A 127 4.54 -23.80 2.77
C VAL A 127 5.01 -24.25 4.17
N PRO A 128 5.81 -25.32 4.33
CA PRO A 128 6.34 -25.72 5.63
C PRO A 128 7.00 -24.55 6.38
N GLY A 129 6.65 -24.39 7.66
CA GLY A 129 7.17 -23.29 8.49
C GLY A 129 6.52 -21.92 8.25
N MET A 130 5.52 -21.80 7.36
CA MET A 130 4.85 -20.54 7.08
C MET A 130 3.48 -20.44 7.78
N MET A 131 3.12 -19.24 8.23
CA MET A 131 1.74 -18.85 8.54
C MET A 131 1.43 -17.57 7.79
N GLN A 132 0.29 -17.54 7.08
CA GLN A 132 -0.19 -16.33 6.42
C GLN A 132 -1.51 -15.91 7.05
N VAL A 133 -1.61 -14.64 7.41
CA VAL A 133 -2.82 -14.02 7.95
C VAL A 133 -3.24 -12.92 6.99
N VAL A 134 -4.49 -12.97 6.55
CA VAL A 134 -5.14 -11.90 5.79
C VAL A 134 -6.19 -11.27 6.69
N ALA A 135 -6.17 -9.96 6.84
CA ALA A 135 -7.06 -9.24 7.74
C ALA A 135 -7.47 -7.90 7.14
N TRP A 136 -8.68 -7.44 7.42
CA TRP A 136 -9.25 -6.21 6.87
C TRP A 136 -9.87 -5.37 7.97
N ASP A 137 -9.82 -4.05 7.79
CA ASP A 137 -10.51 -3.07 8.61
C ASP A 137 -11.58 -2.36 7.78
N ASP A 138 -12.68 -1.93 8.41
CA ASP A 138 -13.77 -1.22 7.73
C ASP A 138 -13.43 0.25 7.47
N ASP A 139 -12.53 0.82 8.27
CA ASP A 139 -12.14 2.21 8.17
C ASP A 139 -11.10 2.47 7.06
N THR A 140 -10.54 1.41 6.47
CA THR A 140 -9.53 1.53 5.42
C THR A 140 -9.86 0.68 4.18
N PRO A 141 -9.57 1.17 2.97
CA PRO A 141 -9.80 0.41 1.73
C PRO A 141 -8.76 -0.69 1.50
N CYS A 142 -7.84 -0.93 2.44
CA CYS A 142 -6.74 -1.86 2.29
C CYS A 142 -6.78 -2.96 3.35
N GLY A 143 -6.68 -4.20 2.90
CA GLY A 143 -6.35 -5.32 3.78
C GLY A 143 -4.87 -5.30 4.15
N VAL A 144 -4.53 -6.10 5.16
CA VAL A 144 -3.16 -6.42 5.51
C VAL A 144 -2.95 -7.92 5.39
N VAL A 145 -1.86 -8.26 4.71
CA VAL A 145 -1.39 -9.64 4.58
C VAL A 145 -0.08 -9.77 5.33
N ILE A 146 -0.13 -10.50 6.43
CA ILE A 146 1.06 -10.85 7.23
C ILE A 146 1.51 -12.24 6.80
N THR A 147 2.75 -12.37 6.37
CA THR A 147 3.37 -13.68 6.12
C THR A 147 4.52 -13.88 7.07
N TRP A 148 4.42 -14.88 7.93
CA TRP A 148 5.47 -15.27 8.86
C TRP A 148 6.09 -16.58 8.42
N LEU A 149 7.40 -16.59 8.20
CA LEU A 149 8.18 -17.76 7.83
C LEU A 149 9.21 -18.06 8.92
N GLY A 150 9.18 -19.27 9.47
CA GLY A 150 10.14 -19.76 10.45
C GLY A 150 9.52 -20.04 11.83
N LYS A 151 10.37 -20.02 12.86
CA LYS A 151 9.94 -20.25 14.26
C LYS A 151 8.95 -19.19 14.72
N ASN A 152 8.15 -19.52 15.74
CA ASN A 152 7.18 -18.62 16.39
C ASN A 152 6.11 -18.04 15.45
N ARG A 153 5.79 -18.72 14.35
CA ARG A 153 4.78 -18.28 13.37
C ARG A 153 3.38 -18.07 13.95
N ASP A 154 3.07 -18.66 15.10
CA ASP A 154 1.80 -18.46 15.80
C ASP A 154 1.64 -17.04 16.37
N ARG A 155 2.69 -16.21 16.32
CA ARG A 155 2.63 -14.76 16.59
C ARG A 155 2.06 -13.95 15.42
N ALA A 156 1.93 -14.52 14.22
CA ALA A 156 1.42 -13.80 13.05
C ALA A 156 0.02 -13.16 13.25
N PRO A 157 -0.96 -13.81 13.92
CA PRO A 157 -2.26 -13.19 14.20
C PRO A 157 -2.17 -12.00 15.17
N GLU A 158 -1.27 -12.07 16.15
CA GLU A 158 -1.03 -10.95 17.07
C GLU A 158 -0.39 -9.78 16.33
N LEU A 159 0.59 -10.04 15.47
CA LEU A 159 1.17 -9.00 14.63
C LEU A 159 0.11 -8.41 13.67
N ALA A 160 -0.73 -9.23 13.04
CA ALA A 160 -1.83 -8.76 12.20
C ALA A 160 -2.79 -7.86 12.98
N ARG A 161 -3.08 -8.19 14.24
CA ARG A 161 -3.88 -7.35 15.14
C ARG A 161 -3.22 -5.98 15.34
N THR A 162 -1.94 -5.97 15.74
CA THR A 162 -1.18 -4.74 15.97
C THR A 162 -1.10 -3.89 14.70
N THR A 163 -0.86 -4.51 13.55
CA THR A 163 -0.81 -3.80 12.26
C THR A 163 -2.15 -3.20 11.89
N LEU A 164 -3.26 -3.95 12.04
CA LEU A 164 -4.60 -3.43 11.78
C LEU A 164 -4.92 -2.23 12.67
N PHE A 165 -4.66 -2.31 13.98
CA PHE A 165 -4.91 -1.18 14.89
C PHE A 165 -4.04 0.05 14.60
N GLY A 166 -2.83 -0.16 14.05
CA GLY A 166 -1.95 0.92 13.65
C GLY A 166 -2.31 1.56 12.31
N LEU A 167 -3.11 0.88 11.48
CA LEU A 167 -3.46 1.31 10.13
C LEU A 167 -4.71 2.18 10.15
N THR A 168 -4.54 3.49 10.32
CA THR A 168 -5.65 4.46 10.21
C THR A 168 -5.62 5.20 8.89
N ARG A 169 -6.74 5.86 8.55
CA ARG A 169 -6.81 6.76 7.39
C ARG A 169 -5.75 7.86 7.45
N GLU A 170 -5.54 8.47 8.62
CA GLU A 170 -4.56 9.53 8.84
C GLU A 170 -3.14 9.02 8.61
N ARG A 171 -2.86 7.79 9.06
CA ARG A 171 -1.57 7.12 8.80
C ARG A 171 -1.35 6.86 7.32
N LEU A 172 -2.36 6.37 6.60
CA LEU A 172 -2.28 6.19 5.15
C LEU A 172 -2.00 7.52 4.42
N MET A 173 -2.63 8.61 4.84
CA MET A 173 -2.36 9.94 4.28
C MET A 173 -0.91 10.40 4.53
N GLN A 174 -0.37 10.13 5.73
CA GLN A 174 1.01 10.49 6.11
C GLN A 174 2.07 9.57 5.51
N ALA A 175 1.69 8.37 5.06
CA ALA A 175 2.62 7.37 4.55
C ALA A 175 3.06 7.57 3.10
N THR A 176 2.70 8.71 2.50
CA THR A 176 3.22 9.11 1.19
C THR A 176 4.60 9.75 1.40
N PRO A 177 5.67 9.28 0.73
CA PRO A 177 6.95 9.96 0.74
C PRO A 177 6.76 11.42 0.29
N LEU A 178 7.26 12.37 1.08
CA LEU A 178 7.34 13.75 0.60
C LEU A 178 8.20 13.75 -0.66
N PRO A 179 7.78 14.43 -1.75
CA PRO A 179 8.63 14.56 -2.91
C PRO A 179 9.95 15.16 -2.44
N ALA A 180 11.06 14.46 -2.72
CA ALA A 180 12.38 15.02 -2.49
C ALA A 180 12.41 16.36 -3.23
N ILE A 181 12.51 17.47 -2.47
CA ILE A 181 12.76 18.78 -3.05
C ILE A 181 14.16 18.67 -3.64
N GLY A 182 14.20 18.33 -4.93
CA GLY A 182 15.41 18.09 -5.68
C GLY A 182 16.32 19.29 -5.51
N GLY A 183 17.50 19.02 -4.96
CA GLY A 183 18.60 19.97 -4.94
C GLY A 183 18.81 20.50 -6.35
N SER A 184 18.83 21.82 -6.45
CA SER A 184 19.23 22.57 -7.62
C SER A 184 20.48 21.92 -8.21
N THR A 185 20.35 21.38 -9.42
CA THR A 185 21.49 21.24 -10.32
C THR A 185 22.20 22.59 -10.39
N PRO A 186 23.51 22.70 -10.12
CA PRO A 186 24.24 23.90 -10.47
C PRO A 186 24.16 24.03 -11.99
N ASP A 187 23.61 25.12 -12.48
CA ASP A 187 23.82 25.60 -13.85
C ASP A 187 25.33 25.70 -14.07
N ALA A 188 25.93 24.66 -14.65
CA ALA A 188 27.17 24.80 -15.39
C ALA A 188 26.77 25.41 -16.73
N GLY A 189 27.11 26.69 -16.87
CA GLY A 189 26.50 27.60 -17.85
C GLY A 189 26.69 27.24 -19.32
N PRO A 190 25.96 27.92 -20.21
CA PRO A 190 26.16 27.78 -21.64
C PRO A 190 27.43 28.55 -22.06
N ASP A 191 28.50 27.82 -22.39
CA ASP A 191 29.50 28.32 -23.35
C ASP A 191 28.79 28.49 -24.70
N SER A 192 28.19 29.66 -24.91
CA SER A 192 27.75 30.11 -26.23
C SER A 192 28.87 30.95 -26.83
N ASP A 193 29.60 30.28 -27.70
CA ASP A 193 30.41 30.84 -28.77
C ASP A 193 29.59 31.92 -29.52
N ALA A 194 29.96 33.18 -29.33
CA ALA A 194 29.39 34.31 -30.06
C ALA A 194 30.52 35.23 -30.52
N GLY A 195 30.84 35.12 -31.80
CA GLY A 195 31.80 36.00 -32.46
C GLY A 195 31.28 37.41 -32.71
N LEU A 196 32.27 38.30 -32.83
CA LEU A 196 32.36 39.53 -33.65
C LEU A 196 31.69 40.81 -33.10
N PRO A 197 32.20 42.01 -33.43
CA PRO A 197 33.04 42.39 -34.60
C PRO A 197 34.55 42.53 -34.37
#